data_AF-A0A2V7RVD6-F1
#
_entry.id   AF-A0A2V7RVD6-F1
#
_cell.length_a   1.000
_cell.length_b   1.000
_cell.length_c   1.000
_cell.angle_alpha   90.00
_cell.angle_beta   90.00
_cell.angle_gamma   90.00
#
_symmetry.space_group_name_H-M   'P 1'
#
loop_
_entity.id
_entity.type
_entity.pdbx_description
1 polymer ?
#
loop_
_entity_poly.entity_id
_entity_poly.type
_entity_poly.pdbx_seq_one_letter_code
_entity_poly.pdbx_strand_id
1 'polypeptide(L)'
;MISGAFVDRGLHQEEAMTRMPIPRVLALVACLTIIATPRIGAQQDPKQQGGPASVSAKAIAEQVGARLQPRDDDELRLGASFTALLQDPEKLAEFGVKGMHAGARITIARVAPDKVRIEADEMSPAPASAAATLKLDAKGALVAAPK
;
A
#
# COMPACT_ATOMS: atom_id res chain seq x y z
N MET A 1 -20.99 -65.82 -4.00
CA MET A 1 -20.48 -67.08 -4.57
C MET A 1 -19.66 -66.73 -5.80
N ILE A 2 -18.47 -67.35 -5.92
CA ILE A 2 -17.52 -67.34 -7.06
C ILE A 2 -16.75 -66.01 -7.22
N SER A 3 -15.49 -65.86 -6.78
CA SER A 3 -14.23 -66.59 -7.06
C SER A 3 -13.48 -66.05 -8.29
N GLY A 4 -12.18 -65.75 -8.09
CA GLY A 4 -11.14 -65.59 -9.12
C GLY A 4 -10.84 -64.13 -9.49
N ALA A 5 -9.60 -63.66 -9.67
CA ALA A 5 -8.32 -64.33 -9.65
C ALA A 5 -7.17 -63.32 -9.42
N PHE A 6 -6.15 -63.84 -8.75
CA PHE A 6 -4.78 -63.36 -8.61
C PHE A 6 -3.96 -63.71 -9.87
N VAL A 7 -3.09 -62.81 -10.35
CA VAL A 7 -1.86 -62.96 -11.20
C VAL A 7 -1.41 -61.50 -11.50
N ASP A 8 -0.31 -60.92 -11.02
CA ASP A 8 1.14 -61.24 -10.97
C ASP A 8 1.89 -61.19 -12.32
N ARG A 9 2.82 -60.22 -12.44
CA ARG A 9 3.98 -60.05 -13.36
C ARG A 9 4.10 -58.59 -13.78
N GLY A 10 5.24 -57.91 -13.77
CA GLY A 10 6.65 -58.25 -13.53
C GLY A 10 7.41 -56.97 -13.93
N LEU A 11 8.22 -56.42 -13.03
CA LEU A 11 9.69 -56.46 -13.09
C LEU A 11 10.32 -55.71 -14.28
N HIS A 12 11.15 -54.74 -13.89
CA HIS A 12 12.44 -54.36 -14.49
C HIS A 12 12.42 -53.74 -15.89
N GLN A 13 12.65 -52.43 -15.92
CA GLN A 13 13.48 -51.85 -16.98
C GLN A 13 14.77 -51.31 -16.34
N GLU A 14 15.75 -52.21 -16.27
CA GLU A 14 17.16 -51.91 -16.13
C GLU A 14 17.71 -51.53 -17.51
N GLU A 15 18.17 -50.30 -17.68
CA GLU A 15 19.33 -49.96 -18.51
C GLU A 15 20.06 -48.82 -17.75
N ALA A 16 21.01 -49.10 -16.85
CA ALA A 16 22.34 -49.62 -17.12
C ALA A 16 23.14 -48.77 -18.14
N MET A 17 23.53 -47.55 -17.74
CA MET A 17 24.80 -46.97 -18.17
C MET A 17 25.69 -46.69 -16.95
N THR A 18 26.25 -47.80 -16.48
CA THR A 18 27.68 -48.00 -16.23
C THR A 18 28.52 -46.77 -15.88
N ARG A 19 28.73 -46.61 -14.57
CA ARG A 19 30.02 -46.45 -13.87
C ARG A 19 31.21 -45.96 -14.73
N MET A 20 31.85 -44.87 -14.29
CA MET A 20 33.08 -45.00 -13.49
C MET A 20 33.47 -43.69 -12.78
N PRO A 21 33.96 -43.78 -11.52
CA PRO A 21 34.47 -42.66 -10.72
C PRO A 21 36.01 -42.66 -10.68
N ILE A 22 36.68 -41.51 -10.83
CA ILE A 22 38.12 -41.36 -10.50
C ILE A 22 38.40 -39.96 -9.91
N PRO A 23 39.36 -39.85 -8.95
CA PRO A 23 39.29 -38.93 -7.82
C PRO A 23 40.36 -37.83 -7.78
N ARG A 24 40.14 -36.86 -6.88
CA ARG A 24 41.11 -36.10 -6.05
C ARG A 24 42.36 -35.50 -6.71
N VAL A 25 42.43 -34.17 -6.80
CA VAL A 25 43.56 -33.31 -6.35
C VAL A 25 43.01 -31.88 -6.18
N LEU A 26 42.71 -31.41 -4.96
CA LEU A 26 43.52 -30.43 -4.22
C LEU A 26 44.00 -29.22 -5.04
N ALA A 27 43.28 -28.10 -4.95
CA ALA A 27 43.88 -26.77 -5.09
C ALA A 27 43.17 -25.79 -4.16
N LEU A 28 43.78 -25.66 -2.98
CA LEU A 28 43.53 -24.65 -1.98
C LEU A 28 44.07 -23.32 -2.54
N VAL A 29 43.19 -22.39 -2.93
CA VAL A 29 43.58 -20.99 -3.14
C VAL A 29 42.60 -20.11 -2.40
N ALA A 30 43.11 -19.59 -1.29
CA ALA A 30 42.48 -18.59 -0.47
C ALA A 30 42.26 -17.30 -1.27
N CYS A 31 41.00 -16.96 -1.53
CA CYS A 31 40.60 -15.57 -1.73
C CYS A 31 39.79 -15.12 -0.51
N LEU A 32 40.53 -14.73 0.53
CA LEU A 32 40.09 -13.74 1.51
C LEU A 32 39.89 -12.41 0.77
N THR A 33 38.81 -12.28 0.02
CA THR A 33 38.30 -10.96 -0.37
C THR A 33 37.22 -10.61 0.63
N ILE A 34 37.59 -9.66 1.49
CA ILE A 34 36.72 -8.93 2.39
C ILE A 34 35.57 -8.38 1.53
N ILE A 35 34.44 -9.08 1.49
CA ILE A 35 33.18 -8.45 1.10
C ILE A 35 32.84 -7.59 2.30
N ALA A 36 33.39 -6.38 2.29
CA ALA A 36 32.87 -5.27 3.05
C ALA A 36 31.40 -5.15 2.64
N THR A 37 30.53 -5.78 3.42
CA THR A 37 29.10 -5.47 3.39
C THR A 37 29.03 -3.97 3.64
N PRO A 38 28.60 -3.13 2.67
CA PRO A 38 28.09 -1.85 3.07
C PRO A 38 26.91 -2.22 3.98
N ARG A 39 27.04 -1.94 5.28
CA ARG A 39 25.86 -1.73 6.10
C ARG A 39 25.11 -0.64 5.34
N ILE A 40 24.09 -1.05 4.59
CA ILE A 40 23.01 -0.16 4.20
C ILE A 40 22.31 0.14 5.51
N GLY A 41 22.94 1.00 6.32
CA GLY A 41 22.20 1.86 7.19
C GLY A 41 21.33 2.65 6.22
N ALA A 42 20.06 2.28 6.17
CA ALA A 42 19.02 3.23 5.80
C ALA A 42 19.16 4.36 6.82
N GLN A 43 20.09 5.29 6.55
CA GLN A 43 20.17 6.58 7.19
C GLN A 43 18.91 7.27 6.72
N GLN A 44 17.81 7.05 7.44
CA GLN A 44 16.59 7.80 7.28
C GLN A 44 17.00 9.25 7.47
N ASP A 45 16.99 9.99 6.36
CA ASP A 45 17.32 11.41 6.35
C ASP A 45 16.44 12.08 7.40
N PRO A 46 17.00 12.76 8.42
CA PRO A 46 16.21 13.40 9.48
C PRO A 46 15.27 14.48 8.93
N LYS A 47 15.37 14.87 7.64
CA LYS A 47 14.36 15.69 6.97
C LYS A 47 13.00 15.00 6.79
N GLN A 48 12.90 13.68 6.93
CA GLN A 48 11.62 12.96 6.84
C GLN A 48 10.85 12.87 8.18
N GLN A 49 11.45 13.28 9.30
CA GLN A 49 10.80 13.22 10.62
C GLN A 49 9.93 14.45 10.94
N GLY A 50 9.83 15.43 10.05
CA GLY A 50 9.05 16.66 10.25
C GLY A 50 7.59 16.58 9.80
N GLY A 51 6.93 15.42 9.89
CA GLY A 51 5.50 15.29 9.60
C GLY A 51 4.63 15.88 10.72
N PRO A 52 3.42 16.39 10.44
CA PRO A 52 2.47 16.80 11.47
C PRO A 52 2.24 15.68 12.49
N ALA A 53 2.38 16.05 13.77
CA ALA A 53 2.45 15.12 14.91
C ALA A 53 1.16 14.32 15.13
N SER A 54 0.02 14.82 14.67
CA SER A 54 -1.25 14.11 14.63
C SER A 54 -2.16 14.79 13.60
N VAL A 55 -2.99 13.99 12.92
CA VAL A 55 -3.96 14.48 11.93
C VAL A 55 -5.31 13.89 12.31
N SER A 56 -6.29 14.74 12.59
CA SER A 56 -7.65 14.31 12.95
C SER A 56 -8.48 14.11 11.68
N ALA A 57 -9.09 12.94 11.55
CA ALA A 57 -9.99 12.61 10.47
C ALA A 57 -11.26 13.46 10.53
N LYS A 58 -11.78 13.73 11.73
CA LYS A 58 -12.92 14.63 11.93
C LYS A 58 -12.58 16.05 11.49
N ALA A 59 -11.42 16.58 11.89
CA ALA A 59 -11.00 17.93 11.49
C ALA A 59 -10.86 18.06 9.97
N ILE A 60 -10.29 17.05 9.30
CA ILE A 60 -10.21 17.04 7.83
C ILE A 60 -11.60 16.95 7.20
N ALA A 61 -12.48 16.08 7.70
CA ALA A 61 -13.85 15.95 7.19
C ALA A 61 -14.62 17.27 7.27
N GLU A 62 -14.52 17.98 8.39
CA GLU A 62 -15.14 19.29 8.59
C GLU A 62 -14.59 20.35 7.62
N GLN A 63 -13.27 20.36 7.37
CA GLN A 63 -12.64 21.29 6.42
C GLN A 63 -13.13 21.09 4.99
N VAL A 64 -13.28 19.83 4.55
CA VAL A 64 -13.75 19.51 3.20
C VAL A 64 -15.28 19.56 3.07
N GLY A 65 -16.00 19.92 4.14
CA GLY A 65 -17.46 19.99 4.12
C GLY A 65 -18.15 18.64 4.10
N ALA A 66 -17.55 17.61 4.70
CA ALA A 66 -18.09 16.26 4.72
C ALA A 66 -18.41 15.78 6.12
N ARG A 67 -19.44 14.94 6.19
CA ARG A 67 -19.83 14.22 7.40
C ARG A 67 -19.07 12.91 7.48
N LEU A 68 -18.18 12.83 8.46
CA LEU A 68 -17.48 11.60 8.81
C LEU A 68 -18.49 10.50 9.20
N GLN A 69 -18.32 9.31 8.65
CA GLN A 69 -19.07 8.14 9.10
C GLN A 69 -18.56 7.69 10.48
N PRO A 70 -19.40 7.08 11.33
CA PRO A 70 -18.97 6.59 12.64
C PRO A 70 -17.73 5.69 12.52
N ARG A 71 -16.67 6.02 13.26
CA ARG A 71 -15.43 5.24 13.35
C ARG A 71 -14.86 5.29 14.77
N ASP A 72 -14.11 4.27 15.14
CA ASP A 72 -13.60 4.09 16.52
C ASP A 72 -12.35 4.93 16.83
N ASP A 73 -11.59 5.29 15.81
CA ASP A 73 -10.35 6.07 15.92
C ASP A 73 -10.54 7.42 15.23
N ASP A 74 -10.11 8.55 15.81
CA ASP A 74 -10.12 9.85 15.10
C ASP A 74 -8.78 10.13 14.39
N GLU A 75 -7.73 9.38 14.69
CA GLU A 75 -6.41 9.59 14.13
C GLU A 75 -6.35 9.12 12.67
N LEU A 76 -5.80 9.96 11.79
CA LEU A 76 -5.45 9.60 10.42
C LEU A 76 -3.96 9.28 10.31
N ARG A 77 -3.62 8.02 10.55
CA ARG A 77 -2.25 7.49 10.42
C ARG A 77 -1.82 7.42 8.95
N LEU A 78 -0.50 7.39 8.73
CA LEU A 78 0.04 7.20 7.38
C LEU A 78 -0.45 5.87 6.79
N GLY A 79 -0.96 5.89 5.57
CA GLY A 79 -1.57 4.72 4.92
C GLY A 79 -3.00 4.41 5.36
N ALA A 80 -3.52 5.09 6.38
CA ALA A 80 -4.92 4.98 6.76
C ALA A 80 -5.80 5.83 5.83
N SER A 81 -7.05 5.39 5.67
CA SER A 81 -8.07 6.12 4.94
C SER A 81 -9.41 6.03 5.67
N PHE A 82 -10.29 6.97 5.37
CA PHE A 82 -11.68 6.93 5.82
C PHE A 82 -12.61 7.41 4.72
N THR A 83 -13.87 7.01 4.86
CA THR A 83 -14.93 7.44 3.97
C THR A 83 -15.86 8.40 4.71
N ALA A 84 -16.28 9.46 4.02
CA ALA A 84 -17.24 10.43 4.51
C ALA A 84 -18.27 10.75 3.42
N LEU A 85 -19.37 11.38 3.80
CA LEU A 85 -20.40 11.85 2.87
C LEU A 85 -20.29 13.36 2.72
N LEU A 86 -20.15 13.83 1.48
CA LEU A 86 -20.06 15.26 1.19
C LEU A 86 -21.38 15.96 1.53
N GLN A 87 -21.32 17.04 2.30
CA GLN A 87 -22.48 17.89 2.61
C GLN A 87 -22.39 19.23 1.89
N ASP A 88 -21.21 19.86 1.92
CA ASP A 88 -20.95 21.17 1.34
C ASP A 88 -19.97 21.03 0.16
N PRO A 89 -20.46 20.83 -1.09
CA PRO A 89 -19.58 20.68 -2.25
C PRO A 89 -18.74 21.93 -2.57
N GLU A 90 -19.17 23.10 -2.10
CA GLU A 90 -18.44 24.36 -2.25
C GLU A 90 -17.08 24.33 -1.55
N LYS A 91 -17.02 23.78 -0.33
CA LYS A 91 -15.76 23.65 0.43
C LYS A 91 -14.79 22.69 -0.26
N LEU A 92 -15.30 21.59 -0.79
CA LEU A 92 -14.48 20.63 -1.54
C LEU A 92 -13.90 21.25 -2.83
N ALA A 93 -14.65 22.17 -3.47
CA ALA A 93 -14.20 22.90 -4.66
C ALA A 93 -13.02 23.86 -4.39
N GLU A 94 -12.90 24.41 -3.17
CA GLU A 94 -11.74 25.22 -2.75
C GLU A 94 -10.42 24.44 -2.80
N PHE A 95 -10.51 23.12 -2.67
CA PHE A 95 -9.37 22.20 -2.75
C PHE A 95 -9.15 21.62 -4.16
N GLY A 96 -9.85 22.16 -5.17
CA GLY A 96 -9.68 21.78 -6.57
C GLY A 96 -10.50 20.57 -7.02
N VAL A 97 -11.32 19.98 -6.14
CA VAL A 97 -12.23 18.89 -6.47
C VAL A 97 -13.62 19.47 -6.77
N LYS A 98 -13.94 19.64 -8.05
CA LYS A 98 -15.16 20.30 -8.54
C LYS A 98 -16.15 19.31 -9.16
N GLY A 99 -17.41 19.74 -9.30
CA GLY A 99 -18.45 18.96 -9.98
C GLY A 99 -19.07 17.85 -9.16
N MET A 100 -18.77 17.79 -7.85
CA MET A 100 -19.34 16.81 -6.92
C MET A 100 -20.63 17.35 -6.30
N HIS A 101 -21.58 16.47 -6.02
CA HIS A 101 -22.86 16.82 -5.43
C HIS A 101 -22.90 16.50 -3.93
N ALA A 102 -23.78 17.19 -3.19
CA ALA A 102 -24.09 16.80 -1.82
C ALA A 102 -24.62 15.35 -1.80
N GLY A 103 -24.09 14.53 -0.90
CA GLY A 103 -24.34 13.09 -0.84
C GLY A 103 -23.30 12.23 -1.58
N ALA A 104 -22.36 12.84 -2.31
CA ALA A 104 -21.23 12.10 -2.90
C ALA A 104 -20.39 11.42 -1.80
N ARG A 105 -19.85 10.25 -2.13
CA ARG A 105 -18.93 9.52 -1.25
C ARG A 105 -17.55 10.12 -1.44
N ILE A 106 -16.90 10.51 -0.36
CA ILE A 106 -15.50 10.90 -0.42
C ILE A 106 -14.65 9.93 0.38
N THR A 107 -13.51 9.55 -0.19
CA THR A 107 -12.48 8.74 0.45
C THR A 107 -11.26 9.62 0.64
N ILE A 108 -10.81 9.72 1.88
CA ILE A 108 -9.66 10.54 2.26
C ILE A 108 -8.58 9.61 2.79
N ALA A 109 -7.42 9.61 2.15
CA ALA A 109 -6.30 8.75 2.48
C ALA A 109 -5.04 9.57 2.76
N ARG A 110 -4.34 9.29 3.86
CA ARG A 110 -3.04 9.92 4.14
C ARG A 110 -1.94 9.19 3.38
N VAL A 111 -1.47 9.80 2.30
CA VAL A 111 -0.49 9.20 1.36
C VAL A 111 0.96 9.54 1.69
N ALA A 112 1.20 10.63 2.43
CA ALA A 112 2.51 10.99 2.95
C ALA A 112 2.36 11.67 4.32
N PRO A 113 3.45 11.87 5.09
CA PRO A 113 3.37 12.57 6.38
C PRO A 113 2.70 13.94 6.26
N ASP A 114 3.01 14.66 5.19
CA ASP A 114 2.54 16.02 4.85
C ASP A 114 1.47 16.05 3.75
N LYS A 115 0.90 14.90 3.32
CA LYS A 115 -0.04 14.86 2.19
C LYS A 115 -1.22 13.93 2.42
N VAL A 116 -2.37 14.39 1.93
CA VAL A 116 -3.62 13.65 1.93
C VAL A 116 -4.18 13.64 0.51
N ARG A 117 -4.62 12.46 0.06
CA ARG A 117 -5.35 12.28 -1.18
C ARG A 117 -6.84 12.21 -0.87
N ILE A 118 -7.62 13.02 -1.57
CA ILE A 118 -9.07 13.01 -1.52
C ILE A 118 -9.55 12.45 -2.86
N GLU A 119 -10.41 11.46 -2.80
CA GLU A 119 -11.09 10.87 -3.95
C GLU A 119 -12.59 11.02 -3.72
N ALA A 120 -13.28 11.68 -4.64
CA ALA A 120 -14.72 11.83 -4.61
C ALA A 120 -15.35 10.92 -5.67
N ASP A 121 -16.35 10.16 -5.24
CA ASP A 121 -17.07 9.15 -6.00
C ASP A 121 -18.58 9.40 -5.91
N GLU A 122 -19.23 9.51 -7.04
CA GLU A 122 -20.67 9.70 -7.17
C GLU A 122 -21.34 8.31 -7.14
N MET A 123 -22.31 8.09 -6.24
CA MET A 123 -23.00 6.78 -6.13
C MET A 123 -24.00 6.50 -7.27
N SER A 124 -24.17 7.42 -8.22
CA SER A 124 -24.95 7.24 -9.44
C SER A 124 -23.99 7.11 -10.63
N PRO A 125 -24.37 6.47 -11.77
CA PRO A 125 -23.47 6.30 -12.91
C PRO A 125 -23.12 7.67 -13.51
N ALA A 126 -22.08 8.29 -12.96
CA ALA A 126 -21.50 9.54 -13.39
C ALA A 126 -20.07 9.23 -13.86
N PRO A 127 -19.65 9.74 -15.03
CA PRO A 127 -18.30 9.53 -15.54
C PRO A 127 -17.21 10.28 -14.74
N ALA A 128 -17.59 11.00 -13.67
CA ALA A 128 -16.69 11.91 -12.96
C ALA A 128 -16.32 11.36 -11.58
N SER A 129 -15.24 10.59 -11.52
CA SER A 129 -14.45 10.48 -10.28
C SER A 129 -13.43 11.61 -10.28
N ALA A 130 -13.36 12.35 -9.18
CA ALA A 130 -12.43 13.46 -9.03
C ALA A 130 -11.47 13.18 -7.87
N ALA A 131 -10.17 13.35 -8.11
CA ALA A 131 -9.15 13.14 -7.09
C ALA A 131 -8.20 14.33 -6.99
N ALA A 132 -7.84 14.71 -5.77
CA ALA A 132 -6.83 15.74 -5.50
C ALA A 132 -5.87 15.28 -4.40
N THR A 133 -4.60 15.65 -4.53
CA THR A 133 -3.60 15.47 -3.47
C THR A 133 -3.28 16.82 -2.86
N LEU A 134 -3.58 16.97 -1.58
CA LEU A 134 -3.42 18.20 -0.82
C LEU A 134 -2.27 18.09 0.16
N LYS A 135 -1.65 19.22 0.45
CA LYS A 135 -0.64 19.33 1.50
C LYS A 135 -1.29 19.60 2.84
N LEU A 136 -0.69 19.05 3.88
CA LEU A 136 -0.97 19.36 5.27
C LEU A 136 0.00 20.42 5.78
N ASP A 137 -0.49 21.32 6.62
CA ASP A 137 0.36 22.21 7.40
C ASP A 137 0.97 21.49 8.62
N ALA A 138 1.78 22.22 9.40
CA ALA A 138 2.40 21.68 10.62
C ALA A 138 1.38 21.28 11.71
N LYS A 139 0.14 21.77 11.62
CA LYS A 139 -0.97 21.45 12.54
C LYS A 139 -1.83 20.30 12.04
N GLY A 140 -1.55 19.75 10.87
CA GLY A 140 -2.33 18.68 10.26
C GLY A 140 -3.62 19.16 9.57
N ALA A 141 -3.73 20.45 9.24
CA ALA A 141 -4.83 21.03 8.47
C ALA A 141 -4.53 21.05 6.97
N LEU A 142 -5.58 20.98 6.15
CA LEU A 142 -5.46 21.07 4.69
C LEU A 142 -5.09 22.49 4.27
N VAL A 143 -4.10 22.59 3.38
CA VAL A 143 -3.77 23.84 2.69
C VAL A 143 -4.51 23.86 1.36
N ALA A 144 -5.19 24.97 1.07
CA ALA A 144 -5.92 25.18 -0.17
C ALA A 144 -5.02 24.95 -1.40
N ALA A 145 -5.60 24.44 -2.48
CA ALA A 145 -4.88 24.24 -3.73
C ALA A 145 -4.41 25.61 -4.27
N PRO A 146 -3.18 25.72 -4.82
CA PRO A 146 -2.78 26.94 -5.52
C PRO A 146 -3.77 27.20 -6.67
N LYS A 147 -4.32 28.42 -6.72
CA LYS A 147 -5.26 28.88 -7.76
C LYS A 147 -4.65 28.85 -9.16
#